data_AF-A0A7S4CGT1-F1
#
_entry.id   AF-A0A7S4CGT1-F1
#
_cell.length_a   1.000
_cell.length_b   1.000
_cell.length_c   1.000
_cell.angle_alpha   90.00
_cell.angle_beta   90.00
_cell.angle_gamma   90.00
#
_symmetry.space_group_name_H-M   'P 1'
#
loop_
_entity.id
_entity.type
_entity.pdbx_description
1 polymer ?
#
loop_
_entity_poly.entity_id
_entity_poly.type
_entity_poly.pdbx_seq_one_letter_code
_entity_poly.pdbx_strand_id
1 'polypeptide(L)'
;RYASLNFTDAQMDYLHRFLQLNTTWHWADATRFAFASITTVGYGNIVPRTSMGQSLVVIYALCGVGCVALFLSQIADACYAATLVFCNYVLWLAGCRPLL
;
A
#
# COMPACT_ATOMS: atom_id res chain seq x y z
N ARG A 1 28.79 14.08 -2.10
CA ARG A 1 28.23 13.32 -0.95
C ARG A 1 28.17 11.79 -1.18
N TYR A 2 28.57 11.27 -2.35
CA TYR A 2 28.61 9.81 -2.63
C TYR A 2 29.98 9.16 -2.38
N ALA A 3 31.00 9.93 -2.03
CA ALA A 3 32.39 9.46 -1.97
C ALA A 3 32.74 8.65 -0.70
N SER A 4 31.81 8.47 0.24
CA SER A 4 32.04 7.76 1.52
C SER A 4 31.10 6.57 1.76
N LEU A 5 30.31 6.17 0.77
CA LEU A 5 29.48 4.95 0.85
C LEU A 5 30.32 3.75 0.40
N ASN A 6 30.22 2.63 1.11
CA ASN A 6 30.91 1.40 0.73
C ASN A 6 30.54 1.04 -0.72
N PHE A 7 31.54 0.58 -1.48
CA PHE A 7 31.37 0.20 -2.89
C PHE A 7 30.19 -0.76 -3.11
N THR A 8 29.92 -1.66 -2.15
CA THR A 8 28.80 -2.62 -2.18
C THR A 8 27.43 -1.96 -2.05
N ASP A 9 27.28 -0.93 -1.21
CA ASP A 9 25.99 -0.27 -0.95
C ASP A 9 25.59 0.59 -2.14
N ALA A 10 26.56 1.31 -2.72
CA ALA A 10 26.33 2.06 -3.94
C ALA A 10 25.94 1.13 -5.10
N GLN A 11 26.63 0.00 -5.27
CA GLN A 11 26.35 -0.95 -6.35
C GLN A 11 24.96 -1.61 -6.21
N MET A 12 24.49 -1.90 -4.99
CA MET A 12 23.12 -2.39 -4.76
C MET A 12 22.07 -1.30 -5.08
N ASP A 13 22.31 -0.05 -4.74
CA ASP A 13 21.42 1.08 -5.04
C ASP A 13 21.32 1.33 -6.56
N TYR A 14 22.45 1.16 -7.28
CA TYR A 14 22.46 1.17 -8.75
C TYR A 14 21.73 -0.02 -9.36
N LEU A 15 21.94 -1.24 -8.85
CA LEU A 15 21.23 -2.43 -9.35
C LEU A 15 19.72 -2.30 -9.16
N HIS A 16 19.26 -1.78 -8.03
CA HIS A 16 17.84 -1.48 -7.81
C HIS A 16 17.30 -0.44 -8.79
N ARG A 17 18.04 0.65 -9.05
CA ARG A 17 17.66 1.65 -10.05
C ARG A 17 17.71 1.11 -11.49
N PHE A 18 18.69 0.29 -11.84
CA PHE A 18 18.82 -0.32 -13.15
C PHE A 18 17.72 -1.36 -13.42
N LEU A 19 17.35 -2.16 -12.40
CA LEU A 19 16.20 -3.05 -12.48
C LEU A 19 14.90 -2.30 -12.76
N GLN A 20 14.76 -1.07 -12.25
CA GLN A 20 13.61 -0.21 -12.55
C GLN A 20 13.67 0.46 -13.92
N LEU A 21 14.86 0.60 -14.54
CA LEU A 21 15.06 1.26 -15.84
C LEU A 21 14.86 0.31 -17.03
N ASN A 22 15.03 -1.00 -16.85
CA ASN A 22 14.76 -2.00 -17.89
C ASN A 22 13.26 -2.32 -17.98
N THR A 23 12.46 -1.31 -18.36
CA THR A 23 10.99 -1.32 -18.29
C THR A 23 10.35 -2.06 -19.47
N THR A 24 10.49 -3.38 -19.52
CA THR A 24 9.47 -4.21 -20.17
C THR A 24 8.34 -4.41 -19.18
N TRP A 25 7.08 -4.16 -19.57
CA TRP A 25 5.92 -4.34 -18.69
C TRP A 25 5.77 -5.81 -18.32
N HIS A 26 6.35 -6.21 -17.19
CA HIS A 26 6.15 -7.53 -16.61
C HIS A 26 4.96 -7.49 -15.65
N TRP A 27 4.33 -8.65 -15.45
CA TRP A 27 3.18 -8.80 -14.56
C TRP A 27 3.45 -8.28 -13.15
N ALA A 28 4.65 -8.50 -12.61
CA ALA A 28 5.05 -8.03 -11.29
C ALA A 28 5.13 -6.51 -11.18
N ASP A 29 5.52 -5.81 -12.25
CA ASP A 29 5.62 -4.36 -12.23
C ASP A 29 4.25 -3.70 -12.47
N ALA A 30 3.40 -4.32 -13.29
CA ALA A 30 2.03 -3.90 -13.50
C ALA A 30 1.19 -3.99 -12.21
N THR A 31 1.34 -5.08 -11.43
CA THR A 31 0.63 -5.23 -10.15
C THR A 31 1.11 -4.23 -9.11
N ARG A 32 2.42 -3.97 -9.02
CA ARG A 32 2.96 -2.92 -8.15
C ARG A 32 2.44 -1.53 -8.53
N PHE A 33 2.41 -1.21 -9.82
CA PHE A 33 1.83 0.05 -10.31
C PHE A 33 0.35 0.17 -9.94
N ALA A 34 -0.44 -0.88 -10.16
CA ALA A 34 -1.86 -0.90 -9.85
C ALA A 34 -2.12 -0.74 -8.33
N PHE A 35 -1.34 -1.43 -7.50
CA PHE A 35 -1.44 -1.33 -6.05
C PHE A 35 -1.03 0.06 -5.55
N ALA A 36 0.11 0.60 -6.01
CA ALA A 36 0.58 1.94 -5.65
C ALA A 36 -0.39 3.05 -6.10
N SER A 37 -1.15 2.82 -7.17
CA SER A 37 -2.17 3.75 -7.65
C SER A 37 -3.41 3.76 -6.75
N ILE A 38 -3.93 2.58 -6.36
CA ILE A 38 -5.10 2.50 -5.46
C ILE A 38 -4.76 3.02 -4.07
N THR A 39 -3.56 2.69 -3.56
CA THR A 39 -3.10 3.14 -2.25
C THR A 39 -2.64 4.60 -2.24
N THR A 40 -2.74 5.32 -3.37
CA THR A 40 -2.34 6.73 -3.54
C THR A 40 -0.85 7.01 -3.29
N VAL A 41 0.00 5.98 -3.26
CA VAL A 41 1.45 6.13 -3.05
C VAL A 41 2.11 6.76 -4.27
N GLY A 42 1.73 6.33 -5.48
CA GLY A 42 2.08 7.02 -6.72
C GLY A 42 3.57 7.23 -6.99
N TYR A 43 4.40 6.19 -6.91
CA TYR A 43 5.86 6.29 -7.11
C TYR A 43 6.30 6.93 -8.45
N GLY A 44 5.47 6.87 -9.49
CA GLY A 44 5.73 7.52 -10.77
C GLY A 44 6.89 6.93 -11.59
N ASN A 45 7.43 5.77 -11.21
CA ASN A 45 8.54 5.13 -11.93
C ASN A 45 8.12 4.55 -13.29
N ILE A 46 6.89 4.04 -13.38
CA ILE A 46 6.32 3.39 -14.55
C ILE A 46 4.95 4.02 -14.77
N VAL A 47 4.74 4.59 -15.97
CA VAL A 47 3.49 5.28 -16.33
C VAL A 47 3.09 4.92 -17.76
N PRO A 48 1.79 4.72 -18.04
CA PRO A 48 1.33 4.52 -19.40
C PRO A 48 1.54 5.80 -20.21
N ARG A 49 2.21 5.68 -21.36
CA ARG A 49 2.44 6.81 -22.29
C ARG A 49 1.32 6.99 -23.31
N THR A 50 0.38 6.05 -23.37
CA THR A 50 -0.76 6.10 -24.31
C THR A 50 -1.91 6.88 -23.69
N SER A 51 -2.57 7.75 -24.48
CA SER A 51 -3.69 8.57 -24.01
C SER A 51 -4.84 7.72 -23.47
N MET A 52 -5.13 6.58 -24.13
CA MET A 52 -6.15 5.63 -23.69
C MET A 52 -5.77 4.93 -22.38
N GLY A 53 -4.49 4.59 -22.21
CA GLY A 53 -4.00 3.96 -20.97
C GLY A 53 -4.13 4.90 -19.77
N GLN A 54 -3.83 6.19 -19.98
CA GLN A 54 -3.96 7.22 -18.94
C GLN A 54 -5.42 7.39 -18.49
N SER A 55 -6.38 7.47 -19.43
CA SER A 55 -7.80 7.57 -19.06
C SER A 55 -8.31 6.36 -18.28
N LEU A 56 -7.87 5.15 -18.64
CA LEU A 56 -8.26 3.93 -17.93
C LEU A 56 -7.70 3.88 -16.51
N VAL A 57 -6.45 4.31 -16.32
CA VAL A 57 -5.83 4.37 -14.98
C VAL A 57 -6.56 5.36 -14.08
N VAL A 58 -7.02 6.50 -14.60
CA VAL A 58 -7.77 7.49 -13.81
C VAL A 58 -9.10 6.90 -13.32
N ILE A 59 -9.86 6.25 -14.20
CA ILE A 59 -11.13 5.60 -13.83
C ILE A 59 -10.88 4.48 -12.81
N TYR A 60 -9.85 3.67 -13.04
CA TYR A 60 -9.45 2.60 -12.14
C TYR A 60 -9.08 3.13 -10.75
N ALA A 61 -8.30 4.21 -10.67
CA ALA A 61 -7.88 4.81 -9.40
C ALA A 61 -9.09 5.34 -8.60
N LEU A 62 -10.04 6.02 -9.27
CA LEU A 62 -11.24 6.54 -8.62
C LEU A 62 -12.11 5.42 -8.02
N CYS A 63 -12.39 4.38 -8.80
CA CYS A 63 -13.17 3.24 -8.32
C CYS A 63 -12.41 2.46 -7.23
N GLY A 64 -11.09 2.27 -7.42
CA GLY A 64 -10.25 1.50 -6.51
C GLY A 64 -10.12 2.13 -5.13
N VAL A 65 -9.93 3.44 -5.04
CA VAL A 65 -9.85 4.16 -3.76
C VAL A 65 -11.17 4.03 -2.98
N GLY A 66 -12.31 4.16 -3.65
CA GLY A 66 -13.62 3.96 -3.02
C GLY A 66 -13.79 2.55 -2.48
N CYS A 67 -13.45 1.53 -3.27
CA CYS A 67 -13.49 0.14 -2.82
C CYS A 67 -12.59 -0.10 -1.60
N VAL A 68 -11.34 0.39 -1.62
CA VAL A 68 -10.41 0.21 -0.50
C VAL A 68 -10.90 0.91 0.77
N ALA A 69 -11.51 2.09 0.65
CA ALA A 69 -12.11 2.77 1.80
C ALA A 69 -13.23 1.93 2.44
N LEU A 70 -14.09 1.31 1.64
CA LEU A 70 -15.14 0.41 2.12
C LEU A 70 -14.56 -0.86 2.76
N PHE A 71 -13.54 -1.47 2.15
CA PHE A 71 -12.87 -2.62 2.76
C PHE A 71 -12.21 -2.26 4.09
N LEU A 72 -11.57 -1.08 4.16
CA LEU A 72 -10.91 -0.61 5.36
C LEU A 72 -11.91 -0.32 6.49
N SER A 73 -13.11 0.17 6.18
CA SER A 73 -14.15 0.38 7.20
C SER A 73 -14.59 -0.94 7.84
N GLN A 74 -14.77 -2.00 7.04
CA GLN A 74 -15.14 -3.33 7.57
C GLN A 74 -14.03 -3.92 8.45
N ILE A 75 -12.77 -3.74 8.04
CA ILE A 75 -11.61 -4.17 8.83
C ILE A 75 -11.55 -3.37 10.15
N ALA A 76 -11.79 -2.07 10.09
CA ALA A 76 -11.79 -1.20 11.27
C ALA A 76 -12.88 -1.64 12.27
N ASP A 77 -14.11 -1.87 11.81
CA ASP A 77 -15.22 -2.33 12.64
C ASP A 77 -14.90 -3.67 13.32
N ALA A 78 -14.31 -4.61 12.59
CA ALA A 78 -13.86 -5.89 13.14
C ALA A 78 -12.75 -5.71 14.21
N CYS A 79 -11.81 -4.80 13.99
CA CYS A 79 -10.76 -4.48 14.95
C CYS A 79 -11.30 -3.78 16.22
N TYR A 80 -12.29 -2.88 16.07
CA TYR A 80 -12.94 -2.25 17.21
C TYR A 80 -13.70 -3.28 18.04
N ALA A 81 -14.44 -4.19 17.42
CA ALA A 81 -15.13 -5.28 18.11
C ALA A 81 -14.16 -6.17 18.89
N ALA A 82 -13.03 -6.57 18.29
CA ALA A 82 -12.01 -7.36 18.97
C ALA A 82 -11.41 -6.63 20.18
N THR A 83 -11.15 -5.33 20.04
CA THR A 83 -10.64 -4.47 21.12
C THR A 83 -11.64 -4.37 22.26
N LEU A 84 -12.94 -4.20 21.97
CA LEU A 84 -14.00 -4.15 22.97
C LEU A 84 -14.14 -5.47 23.72
N VAL A 85 -14.09 -6.61 23.02
CA VAL A 85 -14.11 -7.94 23.64
C VAL A 85 -12.91 -8.11 24.58
N PHE A 86 -11.71 -7.71 24.15
CA PHE A 86 -10.53 -7.75 24.99
C PHE A 86 -10.67 -6.85 26.23
N CYS A 87 -11.15 -5.62 26.05
CA CYS A 87 -11.33 -4.65 27.14
C CYS A 87 -12.39 -5.16 28.14
N ASN A 88 -13.49 -5.71 27.65
CA ASN A 88 -14.55 -6.29 28.46
C ASN A 88 -14.05 -7.54 29.24
N TYR A 89 -13.24 -8.39 28.61
CA TYR A 89 -12.60 -9.52 29.28
C TYR A 89 -11.66 -9.07 30.41
N VAL A 90 -10.85 -8.03 30.18
CA VAL A 90 -9.97 -7.47 31.22
C VAL A 90 -10.78 -6.82 32.35
N LEU A 91 -11.87 -6.10 32.05
CA LEU A 91 -12.77 -5.52 33.05
C LEU A 91 -13.44 -6.59 33.92
N TRP A 92 -13.85 -7.70 33.31
CA TRP A 92 -14.40 -8.85 34.03
C TRP A 92 -13.38 -9.46 35.00
N LEU A 93 -12.11 -9.61 34.58
CA LEU A 93 -11.02 -10.05 35.47
C LEU A 93 -10.76 -9.06 36.62
N ALA A 94 -10.92 -7.76 36.37
CA ALA A 94 -10.81 -6.72 37.38
C ALA A 94 -12.06 -6.58 38.27
N GLY A 95 -13.09 -7.44 38.09
CA GLY A 95 -14.34 -7.38 38.84
C GLY A 95 -15.22 -6.16 38.53
N CYS A 96 -14.88 -5.39 37.48
CA CYS A 96 -15.63 -4.24 37.03
C CYS A 96 -16.76 -4.68 36.07
N ARG A 97 -17.93 -4.03 36.14
CA ARG A 97 -19.05 -4.33 35.25
C ARG A 97 -18.69 -4.03 33.79
N PRO A 98 -19.18 -4.83 32.83
CA PRO A 98 -18.91 -4.62 31.41
C PRO A 98 -19.49 -3.29 30.92
N LEU A 99 -18.71 -2.55 30.13
CA LEU A 99 -19.18 -1.39 29.37
C LEU A 99 -19.89 -1.90 28.12
N LEU A 100 -21.20 -1.69 28.09
CA LEU A 100 -22.12 -2.01 26.99
C LEU A 100 -22.08 -0.88 25.94
#